data_AF-T1CVJ0-F1
#
_entry.id   AF-T1CVJ0-F1
#
_cell.length_a   1.000
_cell.length_b   1.000
_cell.length_c   1.000
_cell.angle_alpha   90.00
_cell.angle_beta   90.00
_cell.angle_gamma   90.00
#
_symmetry.space_group_name_H-M   'P 1'
#
loop_
_entity.id
_entity.type
_entity.pdbx_description
1 polymer ?
#
loop_
_entity_poly.entity_id
_entity_poly.type
_entity_poly.pdbx_seq_one_letter_code
_entity_poly.pdbx_strand_id
1 'polypeptide(L)'
;GETFLDRMISLVEGASRQKSPNEIALTILLVGLTLIFLFVVASIPSFSSYAGIKSSPTILIALLVCLIPTTIAGLLPAIGIAGIDRAFSANVIAKSGKAVEVAGDIDLLLLDKTGTITFGNRQAVQFFPVAGVSEKELASASWLSSLSDETPEGKSIVTLAEPMLSSTTPPDGLVSIPFTPETRMSGADSVDGEIRKGAEDAVSAYVGAPFSADIKEIISTIAKSGGTPLVVAKNKSHWE
;
A
#
# COMPACT_ATOMS: atom_id res chain seq x y z
N GLY A 1 -13.99 -21.87 -11.49
CA GLY A 1 -13.45 -20.91 -12.45
C GLY A 1 -13.74 -19.44 -12.14
N GLU A 2 -14.59 -19.10 -11.16
CA GLU A 2 -15.05 -17.72 -10.91
C GLU A 2 -14.81 -17.26 -9.46
N THR A 3 -14.18 -18.07 -8.60
CA THR A 3 -13.95 -17.70 -7.20
C THR A 3 -12.67 -16.89 -7.05
N PHE A 4 -12.62 -16.02 -6.05
CA PHE A 4 -11.42 -15.22 -5.73
C PHE A 4 -10.18 -16.11 -5.49
N LEU A 5 -10.40 -17.32 -4.94
CA LEU A 5 -9.38 -18.35 -4.76
C LEU A 5 -8.83 -18.90 -6.08
N ASP A 6 -9.66 -19.15 -7.09
CA ASP A 6 -9.19 -19.55 -8.43
C ASP A 6 -8.37 -18.44 -9.11
N ARG A 7 -8.71 -17.17 -8.88
CA ARG A 7 -7.89 -16.03 -9.35
C ARG A 7 -6.55 -15.95 -8.62
N MET A 8 -6.50 -16.24 -7.32
CA MET A 8 -5.24 -16.31 -6.57
C MET A 8 -4.38 -17.51 -7.01
N ILE A 9 -5.00 -18.67 -7.20
CA ILE A 9 -4.32 -19.89 -7.66
C ILE A 9 -3.77 -19.68 -9.07
N SER A 10 -4.55 -19.14 -10.01
CA SER A 10 -4.05 -18.84 -11.37
C SER A 10 -3.00 -17.72 -11.43
N LEU A 11 -2.99 -16.78 -10.48
CA LEU A 11 -1.90 -15.80 -10.36
C LEU A 11 -0.59 -16.43 -9.87
N VAL A 12 -0.68 -17.51 -9.07
CA VAL A 12 0.47 -18.26 -8.57
C VAL A 12 0.92 -19.32 -9.57
N GLU A 13 -0.01 -20.03 -10.21
CA GLU A 13 0.26 -21.06 -11.24
C GLU A 13 0.63 -20.45 -12.60
N GLY A 14 0.08 -19.29 -12.94
CA GLY A 14 0.39 -18.53 -14.15
C GLY A 14 1.67 -17.71 -14.06
N ALA A 15 2.34 -17.70 -12.90
CA ALA A 15 3.69 -17.16 -12.74
C ALA A 15 4.72 -18.12 -13.38
N SER A 16 4.61 -18.31 -14.69
CA SER A 16 5.72 -18.82 -15.48
C SER A 16 6.91 -17.93 -15.20
N ARG A 17 7.98 -18.49 -14.64
CA ARG A 17 9.22 -17.77 -14.36
C ARG A 17 9.75 -17.19 -15.67
N GLN A 18 9.46 -15.91 -15.90
CA GLN A 18 10.10 -15.19 -16.98
C GLN A 18 11.57 -14.97 -16.61
N LYS A 19 12.45 -15.32 -17.55
CA LYS A 19 13.87 -14.95 -17.45
C LYS A 19 13.98 -13.43 -17.39
N SER A 20 14.87 -12.93 -16.53
CA SER A 20 15.12 -11.50 -16.44
C SER A 20 15.86 -10.98 -17.68
N PRO A 21 15.80 -9.67 -17.96
CA PRO A 21 16.53 -9.06 -19.07
C PRO A 21 18.02 -9.39 -19.05
N ASN A 22 18.66 -9.31 -17.87
CA ASN A 22 20.07 -9.66 -17.72
C ASN A 22 20.32 -11.17 -17.88
N GLU A 23 19.40 -12.02 -17.40
CA GLU A 23 19.48 -13.48 -17.62
C GLU A 23 19.46 -13.81 -19.13
N ILE A 24 18.60 -13.12 -19.90
CA ILE A 24 18.51 -13.27 -21.35
C ILE A 24 19.79 -12.76 -22.04
N ALA A 25 20.24 -11.54 -21.71
CA ALA A 25 21.42 -10.93 -22.30
C ALA A 25 22.67 -11.80 -22.08
N LEU A 26 22.87 -12.28 -20.84
CA LEU A 26 23.99 -13.16 -20.53
C LEU A 26 23.85 -14.52 -21.23
N THR A 27 22.64 -15.08 -21.34
CA THR A 27 22.41 -16.31 -22.10
C THR A 27 22.82 -16.15 -23.57
N ILE A 28 22.45 -15.04 -24.22
CA ILE A 28 22.83 -14.77 -25.61
C ILE A 28 24.36 -14.69 -25.75
N LEU A 29 25.03 -13.97 -24.83
CA LEU A 29 26.49 -13.87 -24.82
C LEU A 29 27.16 -15.24 -24.66
N LEU A 30 26.68 -16.06 -23.71
CA LEU A 30 27.23 -17.39 -23.43
C LEU A 30 27.02 -18.34 -24.61
N VAL A 31 25.86 -18.29 -25.26
CA VAL A 31 25.60 -19.06 -26.50
C VAL A 31 26.54 -18.61 -27.61
N GLY A 32 26.72 -17.30 -27.81
CA GLY A 32 27.64 -16.75 -28.80
C GLY A 32 29.08 -17.21 -28.58
N LEU A 33 29.56 -17.14 -27.34
CA LEU A 33 30.91 -17.59 -26.97
C LEU A 33 31.08 -19.11 -27.17
N THR A 34 30.07 -19.89 -26.80
CA THR A 34 30.05 -21.35 -27.00
C THR A 34 30.15 -21.71 -28.48
N LEU A 35 29.43 -21.01 -29.36
CA LEU A 35 29.52 -21.20 -30.81
C LEU A 35 30.90 -20.85 -31.35
N ILE A 36 31.48 -19.72 -30.92
CA ILE A 36 32.84 -19.32 -31.32
C ILE A 36 33.84 -20.40 -30.93
N PHE A 37 33.84 -20.86 -29.68
CA PHE A 37 34.77 -21.89 -29.23
C PHE A 37 34.53 -23.24 -29.89
N LEU A 38 33.28 -23.58 -30.20
CA LEU A 38 32.96 -24.77 -30.99
C LEU A 38 33.61 -24.70 -32.37
N PHE A 39 33.48 -23.57 -33.09
CA PHE A 39 34.12 -23.40 -34.40
C PHE A 39 35.64 -23.44 -34.31
N VAL A 40 36.22 -22.79 -33.30
CA VAL A 40 37.67 -22.82 -33.06
C VAL A 40 38.13 -24.26 -32.88
N VAL A 41 37.54 -25.01 -31.94
CA VAL A 41 37.95 -26.40 -31.66
C VAL A 41 37.68 -27.32 -32.85
N ALA A 42 36.56 -27.14 -33.56
CA ALA A 42 36.22 -27.92 -34.74
C ALA A 42 37.18 -27.68 -35.92
N SER A 43 37.83 -26.51 -36.00
CA SER A 43 38.81 -26.20 -37.04
C SER A 43 40.20 -26.81 -36.78
N ILE A 44 40.53 -27.12 -35.52
CA ILE A 44 41.85 -27.63 -35.12
C ILE A 44 42.27 -28.91 -35.87
N PRO A 45 41.41 -29.94 -36.04
CA PRO A 45 41.77 -31.14 -36.79
C PRO A 45 42.26 -30.86 -38.22
N SER A 46 41.63 -29.91 -38.92
CA SER A 46 42.01 -29.53 -40.28
C SER A 46 43.39 -28.90 -40.33
N PHE A 47 43.68 -27.94 -39.45
CA PHE A 47 45.00 -27.32 -39.35
C PHE A 47 46.08 -28.30 -38.88
N SER A 48 45.74 -29.17 -37.92
CA SER A 48 46.66 -30.17 -37.39
C SER A 48 47.06 -31.19 -38.47
N SER A 49 46.09 -31.65 -39.27
CA SER A 49 46.33 -32.54 -40.40
C SER A 49 47.25 -31.90 -41.44
N TYR A 50 46.99 -30.62 -41.79
CA TYR A 50 47.84 -29.86 -42.71
C TYR A 50 49.29 -29.72 -42.21
N ALA A 51 49.49 -29.52 -40.90
CA ALA A 51 50.80 -29.42 -40.28
C ALA A 51 51.49 -30.78 -40.03
N GLY A 52 50.87 -31.91 -40.39
CA GLY A 52 51.41 -33.26 -40.13
C GLY A 52 51.36 -33.69 -38.66
N ILE A 53 50.60 -32.98 -37.82
CA ILE A 53 50.44 -33.26 -36.38
C ILE A 53 49.16 -34.07 -36.17
N LYS A 54 49.22 -35.12 -35.35
CA LYS A 54 48.02 -35.88 -34.96
C LYS A 54 47.28 -35.19 -33.80
N SER A 55 46.06 -34.73 -34.05
CA SER A 55 45.17 -34.24 -32.99
C SER A 55 44.45 -35.40 -32.29
N SER A 56 44.53 -35.47 -30.96
CA SER A 56 43.77 -36.45 -30.17
C SER A 56 42.35 -35.93 -29.87
N PRO A 57 41.29 -36.70 -30.17
CA PRO A 57 39.92 -36.32 -29.83
C PRO A 57 39.72 -36.03 -28.34
N THR A 58 40.41 -36.77 -27.46
CA THR A 58 40.34 -36.56 -26.00
C THR A 58 40.86 -35.18 -25.60
N ILE A 59 41.95 -34.71 -26.22
CA ILE A 59 42.51 -33.38 -25.95
C ILE A 59 41.56 -32.30 -26.46
N LEU A 60 40.94 -32.49 -27.63
CA LEU A 60 39.98 -31.54 -28.19
C LEU A 60 38.72 -31.42 -27.32
N ILE A 61 38.20 -32.54 -26.80
CA ILE A 61 37.07 -32.54 -25.87
C ILE A 61 37.44 -31.82 -24.57
N ALA A 62 38.61 -32.14 -23.98
CA ALA A 62 39.07 -31.47 -22.77
C ALA A 62 39.22 -29.96 -22.99
N LEU A 63 39.82 -29.54 -24.11
CA LEU A 63 39.95 -28.14 -24.49
C LEU A 63 38.58 -27.47 -24.63
N LEU A 64 37.62 -28.11 -25.30
CA LEU A 64 36.26 -27.58 -25.46
C LEU A 64 35.57 -27.38 -24.10
N VAL A 65 35.64 -28.37 -23.21
CA VAL A 65 35.06 -28.28 -21.86
C VAL A 65 35.69 -27.15 -21.05
N CYS A 66 37.00 -26.95 -21.16
CA CYS A 66 37.70 -25.84 -20.49
C CYS A 66 37.36 -24.46 -21.06
N LEU A 67 36.98 -24.37 -22.35
CA LEU A 67 36.65 -23.10 -23.00
C LEU A 67 35.19 -22.69 -22.81
N ILE A 68 34.24 -23.64 -22.85
CA ILE A 68 32.81 -23.31 -22.69
C ILE A 68 32.58 -22.70 -21.30
N PRO A 69 31.88 -21.55 -21.19
CA PRO A 69 31.66 -20.84 -19.93
C PRO A 69 30.58 -21.51 -19.04
N THR A 70 30.76 -22.79 -18.74
CA THR A 70 29.81 -23.64 -18.01
C THR A 70 29.55 -23.15 -16.59
N THR A 71 30.57 -22.61 -15.92
CA THR A 71 30.46 -22.08 -14.55
C THR A 71 29.40 -20.98 -14.45
N ILE A 72 29.48 -19.97 -15.32
CA ILE A 72 28.55 -18.83 -15.29
C ILE A 72 27.16 -19.28 -15.75
N ALA A 73 27.08 -20.12 -16.79
CA ALA A 73 25.82 -20.64 -17.30
C ALA A 73 25.01 -21.42 -16.24
N GLY A 74 25.71 -22.20 -15.39
CA GLY A 74 25.07 -22.95 -14.31
C GLY A 74 24.67 -22.11 -13.10
N LEU A 75 25.43 -21.06 -12.78
CA LEU A 75 25.17 -20.22 -11.61
C LEU A 75 24.06 -19.18 -11.83
N LEU A 76 23.83 -18.76 -13.07
CA LEU A 76 22.87 -17.70 -13.39
C LEU A 76 21.44 -17.96 -12.87
N PRO A 77 20.84 -19.16 -13.03
CA PRO A 77 19.51 -19.42 -12.49
C PRO A 77 19.48 -19.48 -10.96
N ALA A 78 20.57 -19.93 -10.33
CA ALA A 78 20.69 -20.06 -8.88
C ALA A 78 20.73 -18.69 -8.20
N ILE A 79 21.44 -17.72 -8.79
CA ILE A 79 21.47 -16.33 -8.32
C ILE A 79 20.05 -15.72 -8.34
N GLY A 80 19.30 -15.94 -9.42
CA GLY A 80 17.92 -15.46 -9.52
C GLY A 80 16.99 -16.04 -8.45
N ILE A 81 17.13 -17.33 -8.14
CA ILE A 81 16.34 -17.99 -7.08
C ILE A 81 16.73 -17.44 -5.70
N ALA A 82 18.02 -17.32 -5.41
CA ALA A 82 18.50 -16.75 -4.14
C ALA A 82 18.02 -15.30 -3.94
N GLY A 83 17.91 -14.51 -5.02
CA GLY A 83 17.38 -13.15 -4.98
C GLY A 83 15.91 -13.10 -4.55
N ILE A 84 15.07 -14.00 -5.10
CA ILE A 84 13.64 -14.09 -4.73
C ILE A 84 13.49 -14.53 -3.27
N ASP A 85 14.26 -15.54 -2.84
CA ASP A 85 14.23 -16.05 -1.47
C ASP A 85 14.61 -14.97 -0.44
N ARG A 86 15.58 -14.12 -0.78
CA ARG A 86 15.97 -12.97 0.05
C ARG A 86 14.87 -11.90 0.11
N ALA A 87 14.17 -11.63 -0.98
CA ALA A 87 13.03 -10.71 -0.99
C ALA A 87 11.88 -11.25 -0.11
N PHE A 88 11.60 -12.55 -0.21
CA PHE A 88 10.60 -13.20 0.63
C PHE A 88 10.95 -13.12 2.12
N SER A 89 12.22 -13.32 2.47
CA SER A 89 12.73 -13.15 3.85
C SER A 89 12.58 -11.72 4.39
N ALA A 90 12.44 -10.72 3.51
CA ALA A 90 12.15 -9.33 3.84
C ALA A 90 10.64 -9.01 3.84
N ASN A 91 9.77 -10.01 3.85
CA ASN A 91 8.31 -9.89 3.74
C ASN A 91 7.84 -9.25 2.41
N VAL A 92 8.62 -9.38 1.34
CA VAL A 92 8.27 -8.89 -0.01
C VAL A 92 7.95 -10.06 -0.92
N ILE A 93 6.73 -10.10 -1.46
CA ILE A 93 6.32 -11.12 -2.43
C ILE A 93 6.71 -10.67 -3.84
N ALA A 94 7.82 -11.23 -4.35
CA ALA A 94 8.24 -11.00 -5.74
C ALA A 94 7.62 -12.04 -6.68
N LYS A 95 6.85 -11.59 -7.67
CA LYS A 95 6.20 -12.49 -8.65
C LYS A 95 7.17 -13.18 -9.62
N SER A 96 8.39 -12.67 -9.78
CA SER A 96 9.41 -13.23 -10.67
C SER A 96 10.80 -12.69 -10.32
N GLY A 97 11.86 -13.37 -10.78
CA GLY A 97 13.23 -12.87 -10.67
C GLY A 97 13.45 -11.57 -11.45
N LYS A 98 12.71 -11.39 -12.56
CA LYS A 98 12.68 -10.12 -13.32
C LYS A 98 12.24 -8.94 -12.45
N ALA A 99 11.23 -9.12 -11.59
CA ALA A 99 10.77 -8.05 -10.70
C ALA A 99 11.86 -7.64 -9.68
N VAL A 100 12.62 -8.62 -9.16
CA VAL A 100 13.73 -8.37 -8.23
C VAL A 100 14.88 -7.64 -8.92
N GLU A 101 15.20 -8.03 -10.16
CA GLU A 101 16.26 -7.38 -10.94
C GLU A 101 15.89 -5.94 -11.31
N VAL A 102 14.68 -5.72 -11.85
CA VAL A 102 14.19 -4.39 -12.21
C VAL A 102 14.14 -3.48 -10.99
N ALA A 103 13.81 -4.00 -9.80
CA ALA A 103 13.84 -3.23 -8.56
C ALA A 103 15.24 -2.67 -8.20
N GLY A 104 16.31 -3.31 -8.67
CA GLY A 104 17.68 -2.80 -8.52
C GLY A 104 18.04 -1.67 -9.48
N ASP A 105 17.23 -1.44 -10.51
CA ASP A 105 17.44 -0.45 -11.58
C ASP A 105 16.37 0.67 -11.55
N ILE A 106 15.73 0.88 -10.39
CA ILE A 106 14.71 1.94 -10.22
C ILE A 106 15.40 3.26 -9.83
N ASP A 107 15.22 4.29 -10.65
CA ASP A 107 15.69 5.65 -10.36
C ASP A 107 14.69 6.49 -9.53
N LEU A 108 13.39 6.23 -9.70
CA LEU A 108 12.31 7.01 -9.09
C LEU A 108 11.29 6.08 -8.42
N LEU A 109 11.11 6.25 -7.11
CA LEU A 109 10.07 5.59 -6.35
C LEU A 109 8.90 6.54 -6.14
N LEU A 110 7.76 6.22 -6.76
CA LEU A 110 6.50 6.90 -6.50
C LEU A 110 5.75 6.14 -5.41
N LEU A 111 5.52 6.81 -4.28
CA LEU A 111 4.76 6.27 -3.17
C LEU A 111 3.37 6.89 -3.18
N ASP A 112 2.33 6.05 -3.19
CA ASP A 112 0.98 6.53 -2.88
C ASP A 112 0.92 6.93 -1.40
N LYS A 113 0.21 8.00 -1.07
CA LYS A 113 0.11 8.45 0.33
C LYS A 113 -0.90 7.60 1.09
N THR A 114 -2.11 7.50 0.55
CA THR A 114 -3.26 6.89 1.21
C THR A 114 -3.09 5.37 1.25
N GLY A 115 -3.14 4.76 2.43
CA GLY A 115 -3.04 3.30 2.59
C GLY A 115 -1.64 2.70 2.33
N THR A 116 -0.64 3.51 1.95
CA THR A 116 0.77 3.08 1.81
C THR A 116 1.68 3.81 2.80
N ILE A 117 1.80 5.14 2.73
CA ILE A 117 2.58 5.92 3.73
C ILE A 117 1.77 6.11 5.01
N THR A 118 0.50 6.48 4.86
CA THR A 118 -0.39 6.67 6.00
C THR A 118 -1.15 5.39 6.28
N PHE A 119 -1.28 5.02 7.55
CA PHE A 119 -2.30 4.06 7.97
C PHE A 119 -3.66 4.61 7.48
N GLY A 120 -4.32 3.91 6.56
CA GLY A 120 -5.55 4.35 5.89
C GLY A 120 -6.76 4.53 6.81
N ASN A 121 -6.56 4.57 8.13
CA ASN A 121 -7.57 4.81 9.13
C ASN A 121 -7.44 6.27 9.57
N ARG A 122 -8.32 7.14 9.06
CA ARG A 122 -8.47 8.48 9.62
C ARG A 122 -8.94 8.32 11.06
N GLN A 123 -8.08 8.71 12.01
CA GLN A 123 -8.41 8.68 13.42
C GLN A 123 -8.67 10.10 13.92
N ALA A 124 -9.71 10.26 14.71
CA ALA A 124 -9.90 11.45 15.52
C ALA A 124 -8.71 11.57 16.49
N VAL A 125 -8.06 12.73 16.50
CA VAL A 125 -6.84 12.97 17.29
C VAL A 125 -7.08 13.91 18.47
N GLN A 126 -8.01 14.85 18.34
CA GLN A 126 -8.21 15.91 19.32
C GLN A 126 -9.59 16.56 19.14
N PHE A 127 -10.18 17.01 20.25
CA PHE A 127 -11.37 17.86 20.25
C PHE A 127 -10.96 19.34 20.35
N PHE A 128 -11.58 20.19 19.52
CA PHE A 128 -11.32 21.63 19.48
C PHE A 128 -12.62 22.36 19.87
N PRO A 129 -12.85 22.63 21.17
CA PRO A 129 -14.03 23.34 21.61
C PRO A 129 -14.01 24.81 21.18
N VAL A 130 -15.19 25.35 20.89
CA VAL A 130 -15.40 26.80 20.68
C VAL A 130 -15.55 27.51 22.02
N ALA A 131 -15.49 28.85 22.02
CA ALA A 131 -15.78 29.65 23.21
C ALA A 131 -17.13 29.24 23.82
N GLY A 132 -17.20 29.21 25.16
CA GLY A 132 -18.43 28.82 25.87
C GLY A 132 -18.71 27.32 25.97
N VAL A 133 -17.96 26.45 25.27
CA VAL A 133 -18.13 24.99 25.30
C VAL A 133 -16.90 24.33 25.93
N SER A 134 -17.13 23.41 26.86
CA SER A 134 -16.04 22.61 27.41
C SER A 134 -15.67 21.45 26.48
N GLU A 135 -14.41 21.01 26.55
CA GLU A 135 -13.93 19.84 25.79
C GLU A 135 -14.75 18.58 26.11
N LYS A 136 -15.22 18.42 27.36
CA LYS A 136 -16.09 17.30 27.77
C LYS A 136 -17.48 17.35 27.15
N GLU A 137 -18.08 18.54 27.04
CA GLU A 137 -19.37 18.70 26.37
C GLU A 137 -19.27 18.38 24.88
N LEU A 138 -18.20 18.85 24.22
CA LEU A 138 -17.92 18.52 22.83
C LEU A 138 -17.68 17.01 22.65
N ALA A 139 -16.89 16.37 23.52
CA ALA A 139 -16.64 14.93 23.48
C ALA A 139 -17.94 14.13 23.66
N SER A 140 -18.81 14.53 24.60
CA SER A 140 -20.11 13.90 24.83
C SER A 140 -21.04 14.01 23.62
N ALA A 141 -21.16 15.19 23.02
CA ALA A 141 -21.95 15.38 21.81
C ALA A 141 -21.37 14.60 20.62
N SER A 142 -20.04 14.57 20.48
CA SER A 142 -19.33 13.82 19.43
C SER A 142 -19.53 12.31 19.59
N TRP A 143 -19.52 11.81 20.82
CA TRP A 143 -19.76 10.41 21.13
C TRP A 143 -21.19 10.01 20.75
N LEU A 144 -22.21 10.73 21.25
CA LEU A 144 -23.62 10.45 20.96
C LEU A 144 -23.90 10.44 19.45
N SER A 145 -23.39 11.43 18.72
CA SER A 145 -23.58 11.55 17.27
C SER A 145 -22.78 10.53 16.44
N SER A 146 -21.83 9.83 17.05
CA SER A 146 -20.98 8.82 16.37
C SER A 146 -21.34 7.38 16.73
N LEU A 147 -22.25 7.14 17.68
CA LEU A 147 -22.66 5.79 18.11
C LEU A 147 -23.24 4.91 16.99
N SER A 148 -23.83 5.52 15.96
CA SER A 148 -24.40 4.81 14.79
C SER A 148 -23.61 5.06 13.51
N ASP A 149 -22.43 5.68 13.63
CA ASP A 149 -21.53 5.92 12.50
C ASP A 149 -20.51 4.79 12.40
N GLU A 150 -20.78 3.85 11.49
CA GLU A 150 -19.96 2.65 11.27
C GLU A 150 -18.66 2.91 10.49
N THR A 151 -18.43 4.14 10.01
CA THR A 151 -17.21 4.48 9.29
C THR A 151 -15.98 4.46 10.22
N PRO A 152 -14.76 4.31 9.67
CA PRO A 152 -13.54 4.43 10.46
C PRO A 152 -13.46 5.74 11.25
N GLU A 153 -13.94 6.85 10.67
CA GLU A 153 -14.00 8.15 11.33
C GLU A 153 -14.95 8.12 12.55
N GLY A 154 -16.17 7.63 12.39
CA GLY A 154 -17.15 7.50 13.48
C GLY A 154 -16.62 6.66 14.64
N LYS A 155 -16.08 5.48 14.34
CA LYS A 155 -15.48 4.58 15.34
C LYS A 155 -14.31 5.23 16.07
N SER A 156 -13.45 5.97 15.36
CA SER A 156 -12.32 6.65 15.98
C SER A 156 -12.73 7.76 16.95
N ILE A 157 -13.84 8.46 16.68
CA ILE A 157 -14.38 9.50 17.56
C ILE A 157 -14.95 8.87 18.84
N VAL A 158 -15.66 7.75 18.73
CA VAL A 158 -16.15 7.00 19.89
C VAL A 158 -14.98 6.61 20.79
N THR A 159 -13.93 6.00 20.23
CA THR A 159 -12.71 5.62 20.98
C THR A 159 -12.00 6.81 21.62
N LEU A 160 -11.95 7.97 20.94
CA LEU A 160 -11.32 9.18 21.49
C LEU A 160 -12.16 9.78 22.63
N ALA A 161 -13.49 9.76 22.52
CA ALA A 161 -14.39 10.38 23.49
C ALA A 161 -14.58 9.57 24.77
N GLU A 162 -14.68 8.23 24.67
CA GLU A 162 -15.01 7.34 25.80
C GLU A 162 -14.20 7.61 27.09
N PRO A 163 -12.86 7.78 27.05
CA PRO A 163 -12.07 8.05 28.25
C PRO A 163 -12.36 9.40 28.92
N MET A 164 -12.99 10.34 28.19
CA MET A 164 -13.30 11.70 28.65
C MET A 164 -14.69 11.80 29.30
N LEU A 165 -15.52 10.76 29.15
CA LEU A 165 -16.90 10.71 29.64
C LEU A 165 -16.98 10.15 31.05
N SER A 166 -17.97 10.63 31.81
CA SER A 166 -18.29 10.08 33.14
C SER A 166 -19.15 8.81 33.07
N SER A 167 -19.83 8.58 31.95
CA SER A 167 -20.65 7.41 31.67
C SER A 167 -20.68 7.17 30.16
N THR A 168 -20.63 5.91 29.75
CA THR A 168 -20.76 5.46 28.35
C THR A 168 -22.14 4.83 28.09
N THR A 169 -23.12 5.14 28.93
CA THR A 169 -24.51 4.71 28.73
C THR A 169 -25.26 5.80 27.98
N PRO A 170 -25.84 5.50 26.79
CA PRO A 170 -26.67 6.46 26.06
C PRO A 170 -27.91 6.86 26.88
N PRO A 171 -28.40 8.11 26.77
CA PRO A 171 -29.64 8.53 27.41
C PRO A 171 -30.84 7.71 26.93
N ASP A 172 -31.84 7.52 27.80
CA ASP A 172 -33.09 6.88 27.43
C ASP A 172 -33.82 7.70 26.34
N GLY A 173 -34.33 7.02 25.33
CA GLY A 173 -35.04 7.65 24.21
C GLY A 173 -34.13 8.29 23.15
N LEU A 174 -32.82 8.00 23.16
CA LEU A 174 -31.91 8.41 22.09
C LEU A 174 -32.28 7.74 20.76
N VAL A 175 -32.54 8.55 19.73
CA VAL A 175 -32.74 8.10 18.35
C VAL A 175 -31.47 8.40 17.57
N SER A 176 -30.68 7.36 17.30
CA SER A 176 -29.43 7.49 16.54
C SER A 176 -29.69 7.63 15.04
N ILE A 177 -28.96 8.52 14.38
CA ILE A 177 -29.04 8.77 12.94
C ILE A 177 -27.71 8.31 12.31
N PRO A 178 -27.74 7.22 11.51
CA PRO A 178 -26.53 6.68 10.92
C PRO A 178 -25.94 7.65 9.90
N PHE A 179 -24.64 7.52 9.68
CA PHE A 179 -23.97 8.27 8.61
C PHE A 179 -24.51 7.86 7.23
N THR A 180 -24.76 8.84 6.37
CA THR A 180 -25.03 8.58 4.94
C THR A 180 -24.13 9.46 4.05
N PRO A 181 -23.59 8.93 2.94
CA PRO A 181 -22.78 9.71 2.01
C PRO A 181 -23.52 10.90 1.40
N GLU A 182 -24.85 10.84 1.27
CA GLU A 182 -25.69 11.88 0.70
C GLU A 182 -25.80 13.09 1.63
N THR A 183 -25.99 12.86 2.94
CA THR A 183 -26.04 13.93 3.95
C THR A 183 -24.66 14.33 4.43
N ARG A 184 -23.65 13.46 4.30
CA ARG A 184 -22.29 13.62 4.83
C ARG A 184 -22.28 13.92 6.33
N MET A 185 -23.30 13.44 7.04
CA MET A 185 -23.52 13.64 8.47
C MET A 185 -24.09 12.39 9.13
N SER A 186 -23.77 12.23 10.41
CA SER A 186 -24.43 11.35 11.37
C SER A 186 -24.99 12.19 12.53
N GLY A 187 -25.77 11.59 13.43
CA GLY A 187 -26.35 12.33 14.54
C GLY A 187 -27.03 11.47 15.58
N ALA A 188 -27.62 12.16 16.55
CA ALA A 188 -28.54 11.56 17.50
C ALA A 188 -29.54 12.62 17.98
N ASP A 189 -30.79 12.20 18.16
CA ASP A 189 -31.86 13.04 18.69
C ASP A 189 -32.27 12.51 20.07
N SER A 190 -32.41 13.40 21.05
CA SER A 190 -32.92 13.09 22.38
C SER A 190 -33.89 14.17 22.86
N VAL A 191 -34.47 13.97 24.04
CA VAL A 191 -35.31 14.98 24.72
C VAL A 191 -34.53 16.27 24.98
N ASP A 192 -33.20 16.19 25.14
CA ASP A 192 -32.31 17.32 25.40
C ASP A 192 -31.85 18.05 24.12
N GLY A 193 -32.19 17.52 22.94
CA GLY A 193 -31.86 18.17 21.67
C GLY A 193 -31.50 17.28 20.49
N GLU A 194 -31.30 17.94 19.34
CA GLU A 194 -30.76 17.33 18.11
C GLU A 194 -29.23 17.55 18.06
N ILE A 195 -28.45 16.49 17.83
CA ILE A 195 -26.99 16.57 17.64
C ILE A 195 -26.64 16.07 16.24
N ARG A 196 -25.84 16.83 15.50
CA ARG A 196 -25.32 16.43 14.19
C ARG A 196 -23.80 16.57 14.16
N LYS A 197 -23.14 15.62 13.50
CA LYS A 197 -21.71 15.63 13.22
C LYS A 197 -21.49 15.33 11.74
N GLY A 198 -20.62 16.10 11.09
CA GLY A 198 -20.21 15.77 9.73
C GLY A 198 -19.23 16.76 9.13
N ALA A 199 -19.20 16.80 7.80
CA ALA A 199 -18.36 17.74 7.07
C ALA A 199 -18.81 19.19 7.30
N GLU A 200 -17.85 20.12 7.22
CA GLU A 200 -18.06 21.56 7.43
C GLU A 200 -19.26 22.11 6.64
N ASP A 201 -19.31 21.82 5.33
CA ASP A 201 -20.35 22.30 4.43
C ASP A 201 -21.73 21.73 4.76
N ALA A 202 -21.80 20.44 5.09
CA ALA A 202 -23.05 19.77 5.47
C ALA A 202 -23.62 20.30 6.79
N VAL A 203 -22.76 20.46 7.81
CA VAL A 203 -23.18 21.00 9.11
C VAL A 203 -23.55 22.47 9.00
N SER A 204 -22.84 23.26 8.18
CA SER A 204 -23.19 24.65 7.91
C SER A 204 -24.59 24.77 7.29
N ALA A 205 -24.91 23.89 6.32
CA ALA A 205 -26.23 23.84 5.71
C ALA A 205 -27.33 23.41 6.69
N TYR A 206 -27.03 22.48 7.61
CA TYR A 206 -27.97 22.04 8.64
C TYR A 206 -28.29 23.12 9.68
N VAL A 207 -27.29 23.86 10.15
CA VAL A 207 -27.51 24.96 11.11
C VAL A 207 -28.21 26.15 10.44
N GLY A 208 -27.99 26.36 9.14
CA GLY A 208 -28.65 27.44 8.37
C GLY A 208 -28.14 28.84 8.71
N ALA A 209 -27.05 28.95 9.48
CA ALA A 209 -26.39 30.21 9.83
C ALA A 209 -24.87 30.08 9.60
N PRO A 210 -24.19 31.17 9.20
CA PRO A 210 -22.74 31.16 9.01
C PRO A 210 -22.02 30.84 10.32
N PHE A 211 -20.96 30.03 10.24
CA PHE A 211 -20.08 29.77 11.39
C PHE A 211 -19.47 31.07 11.92
N SER A 212 -19.32 31.13 13.25
CA SER A 212 -18.56 32.18 13.94
C SER A 212 -17.11 32.23 13.46
N ALA A 213 -16.41 33.34 13.73
CA ALA A 213 -15.01 33.51 13.33
C ALA A 213 -14.11 32.42 13.93
N ASP A 214 -14.35 32.08 15.20
CA ASP A 214 -13.60 31.09 15.97
C ASP A 214 -13.66 29.70 15.33
N ILE A 215 -14.85 29.24 14.91
CA ILE A 215 -15.02 27.95 14.21
C ILE A 215 -14.22 27.95 12.90
N LYS A 216 -14.31 29.03 12.12
CA LYS A 216 -13.59 29.13 10.84
C LYS A 216 -12.06 29.11 11.03
N GLU A 217 -11.57 29.74 12.10
CA GLU A 217 -10.15 29.73 12.43
C GLU A 217 -9.66 28.33 12.81
N ILE A 218 -10.42 27.60 13.64
CA ILE A 218 -10.12 26.21 14.00
C ILE A 218 -10.10 25.32 12.76
N ILE A 219 -11.13 25.40 11.91
CA ILE A 219 -11.22 24.64 10.65
C ILE A 219 -10.02 24.91 9.75
N SER A 220 -9.68 26.19 9.53
CA SER A 220 -8.52 26.60 8.74
C SER A 220 -7.21 26.03 9.31
N THR A 221 -7.06 26.02 10.64
CA THR A 221 -5.87 25.49 11.31
C THR A 221 -5.72 23.99 11.10
N ILE A 222 -6.81 23.23 11.25
CA ILE A 222 -6.84 21.78 10.99
C ILE A 222 -6.56 21.46 9.52
N ALA A 223 -7.17 22.22 8.60
CA ALA A 223 -6.95 22.02 7.17
C ALA A 223 -5.49 22.29 6.77
N LYS A 224 -4.86 23.33 7.32
CA LYS A 224 -3.44 23.67 7.07
C LYS A 224 -2.46 22.61 7.57
N SER A 225 -2.81 21.87 8.62
CA SER A 225 -2.00 20.74 9.10
C SER A 225 -2.24 19.44 8.33
N GLY A 226 -3.12 19.45 7.32
CA GLY A 226 -3.48 18.29 6.51
C GLY A 226 -4.53 17.38 7.16
N GLY A 227 -5.17 17.84 8.23
CA GLY A 227 -6.31 17.17 8.85
C GLY A 227 -7.61 17.39 8.10
N THR A 228 -8.61 16.55 8.36
CA THR A 228 -9.98 16.73 7.87
C THR A 228 -10.87 17.15 9.04
N PRO A 229 -11.32 18.41 9.10
CA PRO A 229 -12.16 18.87 10.21
C PRO A 229 -13.56 18.25 10.12
N LEU A 230 -14.05 17.73 11.24
CA LEU A 230 -15.45 17.34 11.43
C LEU A 230 -16.07 18.29 12.44
N VAL A 231 -17.24 18.82 12.11
CA VAL A 231 -17.95 19.82 12.92
C VAL A 231 -19.10 19.13 13.63
N VAL A 232 -19.36 19.54 14.88
CA VAL A 232 -20.49 19.06 15.69
C VAL A 232 -21.40 20.25 16.00
N ALA A 233 -22.71 20.08 15.80
CA ALA A 233 -23.74 21.06 16.12
C ALA A 233 -24.78 20.44 17.07
N LYS A 234 -25.31 21.23 17.99
CA LYS A 234 -26.42 20.86 18.87
C LYS A 234 -27.56 21.88 18.72
N ASN A 235 -28.81 21.43 18.64
CA ASN A 235 -30.03 22.25 18.65
C ASN A 235 -30.19 23.28 17.52
N LYS A 236 -29.59 23.03 16.34
CA LYS A 236 -29.60 24.00 15.22
C LYS A 236 -29.14 25.41 15.62
N SER A 237 -28.42 25.53 16.73
CA SER A 237 -27.81 26.75 17.23
C SER A 237 -26.31 26.56 17.22
N HIS A 238 -25.56 27.57 16.75
CA HIS A 238 -24.16 27.67 17.13
C HIS A 238 -24.12 27.96 18.62
N TRP A 239 -23.22 27.31 19.36
CA TRP A 239 -22.94 27.72 20.73
C TRP A 239 -22.30 29.12 20.64
N GLU A 240 -22.94 30.13 21.23
CA GLU A 240 -22.41 31.49 21.35
C GLU A 240 -21.24 31.55 22.35
#